data_AF-A0A914HQJ5-F1
#
_entry.id   AF-A0A914HQJ5-F1
#
_cell.length_a   1.000
_cell.length_b   1.000
_cell.length_c   1.000
_cell.angle_alpha   90.00
_cell.angle_beta   90.00
_cell.angle_gamma   90.00
#
_symmetry.space_group_name_H-M   'P 1'
#
loop_
_entity.id
_entity.type
_entity.pdbx_description
1 polymer ?
#
loop_
_entity_poly.entity_id
_entity_poly.type
_entity_poly.pdbx_seq_one_letter_code
_entity_poly.pdbx_strand_id
1 'polypeptide(L)'
;MKAELKRAGFKNSYPNQIDETVAKELGLSFMTIYRWKRKLGQTKSNKHSHSEQMELMKRYYDIKDNNRKIRDEDIAKMLKIGSGTLVRWKKQFKRQQLHPNSVDSVEENAAGANIQEIVKSNLGSI
;
A
#
# COMPACT_ATOMS: atom_id res chain seq x y z
N MET A 1 17.95 -6.08 40.04
CA MET A 1 16.52 -6.21 39.69
C MET A 1 16.29 -5.50 38.35
N LYS A 2 16.04 -6.25 37.27
CA LYS A 2 15.70 -5.67 35.96
C LYS A 2 14.19 -5.50 35.89
N ALA A 3 13.70 -4.27 35.86
CA ALA A 3 12.28 -3.98 35.69
C ALA A 3 11.91 -4.14 34.20
N GLU A 4 11.18 -5.20 33.88
CA GLU A 4 10.54 -5.36 32.57
C GLU A 4 9.38 -4.39 32.45
N LEU A 5 9.56 -3.33 31.65
CA LEU A 5 8.48 -2.44 31.25
C LEU A 5 7.65 -3.12 30.14
N LYS A 6 6.57 -3.80 30.55
CA LYS A 6 5.49 -4.23 29.66
C LYS A 6 4.94 -3.01 28.91
N ARG A 7 5.20 -2.93 27.60
CA ARG A 7 4.58 -1.92 26.73
C ARG A 7 3.11 -2.29 26.51
N ALA A 8 2.24 -1.78 27.39
CA ALA A 8 0.81 -1.77 27.14
C ALA A 8 0.55 -0.91 25.89
N GLY A 9 -0.01 -1.51 24.85
CA GLY A 9 -0.44 -0.83 23.64
C GLY A 9 -1.61 0.10 23.93
N PHE A 10 -1.32 1.32 24.41
CA PHE A 10 -2.31 2.37 24.57
C PHE A 10 -2.76 2.86 23.20
N LYS A 11 -3.94 2.39 22.76
CA LYS A 11 -4.70 3.01 21.68
C LYS A 11 -5.29 4.33 22.19
N ASN A 12 -4.48 5.37 22.30
CA ASN A 12 -4.97 6.70 22.67
C ASN A 12 -5.76 7.30 21.50
N SER A 13 -7.07 7.39 21.70
CA SER A 13 -8.05 8.01 20.80
C SER A 13 -8.00 9.56 20.78
N TYR A 14 -7.00 10.18 21.42
CA TYR A 14 -6.84 11.65 21.49
C TYR A 14 -5.39 12.10 21.22
N PRO A 15 -4.83 11.83 20.01
CA PRO A 15 -3.42 12.14 19.74
C PRO A 15 -3.12 13.65 19.69
N ASN A 16 -4.08 14.50 19.34
CA ASN A 16 -3.79 15.91 19.04
C ASN A 16 -3.82 16.82 20.28
N GLN A 17 -4.74 16.60 21.22
CA GLN A 17 -4.83 17.40 22.46
C GLN A 17 -3.62 17.19 23.38
N ILE A 18 -3.07 15.98 23.41
CA ILE A 18 -1.86 15.68 24.18
C ILE A 18 -0.64 16.37 23.55
N ASP A 19 -0.53 16.35 22.23
CA ASP A 19 0.60 16.97 21.51
C ASP A 19 0.64 18.49 21.67
N GLU A 20 -0.51 19.16 21.73
CA GLU A 20 -0.58 20.61 21.98
C GLU A 20 -0.20 20.98 23.42
N THR A 21 -0.64 20.21 24.41
CA THR A 21 -0.27 20.42 25.82
C THR A 21 1.23 20.19 26.03
N VAL A 22 1.76 19.09 25.49
CA VAL A 22 3.20 18.78 25.52
C VAL A 22 4.02 19.88 24.82
N ALA A 23 3.53 20.40 23.69
CA ALA A 23 4.20 21.50 23.00
C ALA A 23 4.26 22.76 23.87
N LYS A 24 3.16 23.12 24.56
CA LYS A 24 3.10 24.29 25.47
C LYS A 24 4.03 24.12 26.66
N GLU A 25 4.02 22.97 27.32
CA GLU A 25 4.87 22.69 28.50
C GLU A 25 6.36 22.73 28.16
N LEU A 26 6.73 22.27 26.97
CA LEU A 26 8.12 22.28 26.50
C LEU A 26 8.54 23.60 25.83
N GLY A 27 7.64 24.57 25.68
CA GLY A 27 7.90 25.84 24.99
C GLY A 27 8.20 25.66 23.50
N LEU A 28 7.68 24.58 22.88
CA LEU A 28 7.92 24.24 21.48
C LEU A 28 6.68 24.52 20.63
N SER A 29 6.88 24.68 19.32
CA SER A 29 5.76 24.66 18.38
C SER A 29 5.17 23.25 18.26
N PHE A 30 3.86 23.16 18.08
CA PHE A 30 3.18 21.90 17.75
C PHE A 30 3.83 21.19 16.53
N MET A 31 4.27 21.97 15.54
CA MET A 31 4.96 21.43 14.35
C MET A 31 6.29 20.75 14.69
N THR A 32 6.98 21.20 15.74
CA THR A 32 8.22 20.55 16.21
C THR A 32 7.90 19.16 16.75
N ILE A 33 6.89 19.03 17.61
CA ILE A 33 6.42 17.75 18.15
C ILE A 33 5.97 16.82 17.01
N TYR A 34 5.17 17.33 16.06
CA TYR A 34 4.72 16.56 14.90
C TYR A 34 5.88 16.02 14.07
N ARG A 35 6.90 16.85 13.79
CA ARG A 35 8.10 16.45 13.05
C ARG A 35 8.88 15.36 13.79
N TRP A 36 9.00 15.46 15.11
CA TRP A 36 9.66 14.44 15.92
C TRP A 36 8.89 13.12 15.92
N LYS A 37 7.57 13.16 16.12
CA LYS A 37 6.72 11.96 16.01
C LYS A 37 6.83 11.31 14.64
N ARG A 38 6.93 12.10 13.57
CA ARG A 38 7.16 11.61 12.21
C ARG A 38 8.53 10.97 12.05
N LYS A 39 9.60 11.59 12.56
CA LYS A 39 10.96 11.02 12.54
C LYS A 39 11.05 9.71 13.34
N LEU A 40 10.30 9.61 14.42
CA LEU A 40 10.24 8.44 15.30
C LEU A 40 9.22 7.38 14.83
N GLY A 41 8.57 7.57 13.67
CA GLY A 41 7.59 6.63 13.12
C GLY A 41 6.29 6.52 13.94
N GLN A 42 6.06 7.42 14.90
CA GLN A 42 4.87 7.43 15.76
C GLN A 42 3.65 8.09 15.12
N THR A 43 3.83 8.75 13.97
CA THR A 43 2.69 9.14 13.13
C THR A 43 2.23 7.92 12.34
N LYS A 44 0.99 7.49 12.56
CA LYS A 44 0.34 6.55 11.65
C LYS A 44 0.29 7.19 10.26
N SER A 45 1.14 6.71 9.37
CA SER A 45 0.98 6.96 7.96
C SER A 45 -0.31 6.24 7.58
N ASN A 46 -1.42 6.96 7.45
CA ASN A 46 -2.67 6.45 6.85
C ASN A 46 -2.48 6.20 5.34
N LYS A 47 -1.30 5.75 4.94
CA LYS A 47 -0.97 5.42 3.58
C LYS A 47 -1.18 3.92 3.47
N HIS A 48 -2.14 3.55 2.65
CA HIS A 48 -2.22 2.21 2.13
C HIS A 48 -0.85 1.79 1.60
N SER A 49 -0.42 0.58 1.91
CA SER A 49 0.80 0.01 1.32
C SER A 49 0.63 -0.09 -0.20
N HIS A 50 1.73 -0.23 -0.95
CA HIS A 50 1.62 -0.36 -2.41
C HIS A 50 0.84 -1.62 -2.82
N SER A 51 0.99 -2.72 -2.09
CA SER A 51 0.23 -3.96 -2.32
C SER A 51 -1.26 -3.78 -2.03
N GLU A 52 -1.62 -3.12 -0.94
CA GLU A 52 -3.03 -2.78 -0.64
C GLU A 52 -3.64 -1.89 -1.72
N GLN A 53 -2.87 -0.92 -2.23
CA GLN A 53 -3.30 -0.07 -3.34
C GLN A 53 -3.59 -0.90 -4.59
N MET A 54 -2.70 -1.84 -4.93
CA MET A 54 -2.86 -2.75 -6.07
C MET A 54 -4.12 -3.60 -5.93
N GLU A 55 -4.33 -4.22 -4.76
CA GLU A 55 -5.49 -5.07 -4.50
C GLU A 55 -6.81 -4.28 -4.61
N LEU A 56 -6.86 -3.08 -4.01
CA LEU A 56 -8.04 -2.21 -4.08
C LEU A 56 -8.30 -1.74 -5.51
N MET A 57 -7.25 -1.47 -6.29
CA MET A 57 -7.41 -1.10 -7.70
C MET A 57 -7.86 -2.28 -8.56
N LYS A 58 -7.41 -3.52 -8.29
CA LYS A 58 -7.91 -4.74 -8.95
C LYS A 58 -9.43 -4.86 -8.74
N ARG A 59 -9.86 -4.82 -7.47
CA ARG A 59 -11.29 -4.84 -7.11
C ARG A 59 -12.09 -3.71 -7.75
N TYR A 60 -11.52 -2.50 -7.85
CA TYR A 60 -12.17 -1.39 -8.54
C TYR A 60 -12.45 -1.72 -10.01
N TYR A 61 -11.48 -2.26 -10.75
CA TYR A 61 -11.68 -2.62 -12.16
C TYR A 61 -12.66 -3.79 -12.29
N ASP A 62 -12.59 -4.79 -11.43
CA ASP A 62 -13.55 -5.91 -11.43
C ASP A 62 -14.99 -5.41 -11.25
N ILE A 63 -15.23 -4.50 -10.30
CA ILE A 63 -16.57 -3.91 -10.09
C ILE A 63 -16.98 -3.10 -11.32
N LYS A 64 -16.05 -2.33 -11.92
CA LYS A 64 -16.35 -1.47 -13.06
C LYS A 64 -16.64 -2.27 -14.34
N ASP A 65 -15.92 -3.37 -14.55
CA ASP A 65 -16.11 -4.27 -15.69
C ASP A 65 -17.44 -5.01 -15.59
N ASN A 66 -17.79 -5.48 -14.38
CA ASN A 66 -19.07 -6.12 -14.11
C ASN A 66 -20.26 -5.15 -14.14
N ASN A 67 -20.04 -3.86 -13.83
CA ASN A 67 -21.12 -2.88 -13.82
C ASN A 67 -20.65 -1.47 -14.23
N ARG A 68 -20.58 -1.26 -15.55
CA ARG A 68 -20.07 -0.02 -16.15
C ARG A 68 -20.83 1.25 -15.76
N LYS A 69 -22.08 1.12 -15.30
CA LYS A 69 -22.94 2.25 -14.91
C LYS A 69 -22.70 2.75 -13.48
N ILE A 70 -22.02 1.97 -12.62
CA ILE A 70 -21.74 2.41 -11.25
C ILE A 70 -20.78 3.61 -11.27
N ARG A 71 -21.10 4.63 -10.47
CA ARG A 71 -20.26 5.83 -10.32
C ARG A 71 -19.04 5.51 -9.48
N ASP A 72 -17.91 6.13 -9.81
CA ASP A 72 -16.64 5.90 -9.11
C ASP A 72 -16.72 6.24 -7.61
N GLU A 73 -17.57 7.21 -7.25
CA GLU A 73 -17.84 7.60 -5.85
C GLU A 73 -18.48 6.46 -5.05
N ASP A 74 -19.37 5.69 -5.66
CA ASP A 74 -20.04 4.57 -5.01
C ASP A 74 -19.08 3.39 -4.87
N ILE A 75 -18.24 3.14 -5.88
CA ILE A 75 -17.17 2.14 -5.79
C ILE A 75 -16.18 2.54 -4.68
N ALA A 76 -15.82 3.82 -4.57
CA ALA A 76 -14.94 4.31 -3.50
C ALA A 76 -15.54 4.04 -2.10
N LYS A 77 -16.85 4.28 -1.92
CA LYS A 77 -17.57 3.94 -0.69
C LYS A 77 -17.56 2.44 -0.41
N MET A 78 -17.83 1.60 -1.42
CA MET A 78 -17.78 0.13 -1.30
C MET A 78 -16.40 -0.35 -0.85
N LEU A 79 -15.34 0.24 -1.40
CA LEU A 79 -13.94 -0.07 -1.07
C LEU A 79 -13.45 0.63 0.19
N LYS A 80 -14.28 1.44 0.86
CA LYS A 80 -13.94 2.23 2.06
C LYS A 80 -12.71 3.12 1.85
N ILE A 81 -12.56 3.68 0.65
CA ILE A 81 -11.51 4.63 0.30
C ILE A 81 -12.11 6.00 -0.02
N GLY A 82 -11.35 7.07 0.24
CA GLY A 82 -11.75 8.42 -0.18
C GLY A 82 -11.83 8.53 -1.71
N SER A 83 -12.86 9.19 -2.23
CA SER A 83 -13.03 9.42 -3.68
C SER A 83 -11.83 10.12 -4.32
N GLY A 84 -11.25 11.12 -3.64
CA GLY A 84 -10.03 11.79 -4.08
C GLY A 84 -8.81 10.86 -4.12
N THR A 85 -8.72 9.90 -3.18
CA THR A 85 -7.68 8.87 -3.17
C THR A 85 -7.80 7.96 -4.38
N LEU A 86 -9.01 7.50 -4.69
CA LEU A 86 -9.29 6.68 -5.87
C LEU A 86 -8.93 7.40 -7.17
N VAL A 87 -9.33 8.66 -7.33
CA VAL A 87 -8.98 9.48 -8.51
C VAL A 87 -7.47 9.64 -8.65
N ARG A 88 -6.76 9.88 -7.55
CA ARG A 88 -5.30 9.99 -7.56
C ARG A 88 -4.65 8.67 -7.98
N TRP A 89 -5.08 7.54 -7.42
CA TRP A 89 -4.56 6.23 -7.76
C TRP A 89 -4.85 5.87 -9.22
N LYS A 90 -6.05 6.09 -9.74
CA LYS A 90 -6.36 5.91 -11.17
C LYS A 90 -5.37 6.65 -12.07
N LYS A 91 -5.07 7.92 -11.76
CA LYS A 91 -4.07 8.70 -12.51
C LYS A 91 -2.66 8.11 -12.38
N GLN A 92 -2.28 7.66 -11.19
CA GLN A 92 -0.98 7.05 -10.92
C GLN A 92 -0.80 5.74 -11.70
N PHE A 93 -1.74 4.81 -11.60
CA PHE A 93 -1.70 3.53 -12.29
C PHE A 93 -1.74 3.67 -13.82
N LYS A 94 -2.53 4.62 -14.34
CA LYS A 94 -2.55 4.93 -15.78
C LYS A 94 -1.18 5.41 -16.29
N ARG A 95 -0.47 6.24 -15.52
CA ARG A 95 0.87 6.72 -15.90
C ARG A 95 1.93 5.62 -15.88
N GLN A 96 1.76 4.66 -14.96
CA GLN A 96 2.71 3.57 -14.79
C GLN A 96 2.45 2.39 -15.73
N GLN A 97 1.39 2.44 -16.55
CA GLN A 97 0.87 1.31 -17.35
C GLN A 97 0.60 0.04 -16.53
N LEU A 98 0.54 0.17 -15.21
CA LEU A 98 0.22 -0.92 -14.30
C LEU A 98 -1.31 -1.06 -14.30
N HIS A 99 -1.82 -1.78 -15.28
CA HIS A 99 -3.17 -2.30 -15.18
C HIS A 99 -3.13 -3.48 -14.20
N PRO A 100 -3.84 -3.43 -13.06
CA PRO A 100 -3.82 -4.53 -12.09
C PRO A 100 -4.38 -5.84 -12.67
N ASN A 101 -5.09 -5.77 -13.80
CA ASN A 101 -5.59 -6.93 -14.55
C ASN A 101 -4.60 -7.44 -15.62
N SER A 102 -3.42 -6.83 -15.81
CA SER A 102 -2.39 -7.33 -16.74
C SER A 102 -1.30 -8.16 -16.06
N VAL A 103 -1.37 -8.36 -14.74
CA VAL A 103 -0.32 -9.04 -13.95
C VAL A 103 -0.58 -10.55 -13.85
N ASP A 104 -1.78 -11.03 -14.15
CA ASP A 104 -2.08 -12.47 -14.28
C ASP A 104 -1.46 -13.08 -15.56
N SER A 105 -0.58 -12.35 -16.27
CA SER A 105 0.12 -12.82 -17.48
C SER A 105 1.65 -12.80 -17.39
N VAL A 106 2.25 -12.55 -16.21
CA VAL A 106 3.73 -12.43 -16.09
C VAL A 106 4.37 -13.40 -15.09
N GLU A 107 3.61 -14.21 -14.35
CA GLU A 107 4.18 -15.26 -13.47
C GLU A 107 4.32 -16.66 -14.10
N GLU A 108 4.54 -16.74 -15.43
CA GLU A 108 4.90 -18.02 -16.08
C GLU A 108 6.09 -17.95 -17.06
N ASN A 109 6.87 -16.86 -17.05
CA ASN A 109 8.03 -16.70 -17.95
C ASN A 109 9.35 -16.35 -17.23
N ALA A 110 9.61 -16.95 -16.07
CA ALA A 110 10.92 -16.86 -15.40
C ALA A 110 11.52 -18.22 -14.96
N ALA A 111 10.96 -19.35 -15.43
CA ALA A 111 11.51 -20.69 -15.11
C ALA A 111 11.40 -21.71 -16.26
N GLY A 112 11.15 -21.28 -17.51
CA GLY A 112 10.80 -22.19 -18.62
C GLY A 112 11.69 -22.12 -19.86
N ALA A 113 12.71 -21.26 -19.90
CA ALA A 113 13.66 -21.23 -21.01
C ALA A 113 14.94 -21.96 -20.60
N ASN A 114 15.04 -23.24 -20.97
CA ASN A 114 16.27 -23.99 -21.29
C ASN A 114 16.25 -25.46 -20.81
N ILE A 115 15.36 -26.31 -21.39
CA ILE A 115 15.50 -27.78 -21.30
C ILE A 115 15.42 -28.47 -22.67
N GLN A 116 14.90 -27.84 -23.73
CA GLN A 116 14.89 -28.47 -25.06
C GLN A 116 16.22 -28.39 -25.84
N GLU A 117 17.22 -27.66 -25.34
CA GLU A 117 18.54 -27.55 -25.98
C GLU A 117 19.61 -28.48 -25.39
N ILE A 118 19.32 -29.19 -24.28
CA ILE A 118 20.28 -30.13 -23.64
C ILE A 118 20.12 -31.57 -24.16
N VAL A 119 18.99 -31.93 -24.78
CA VAL A 119 18.79 -33.31 -25.28
C VAL A 119 19.33 -33.52 -26.71
N LYS A 120 19.66 -32.45 -27.46
CA LYS A 120 20.19 -32.58 -28.83
C LYS A 120 21.72 -32.67 -28.93
N SER A 121 22.45 -32.47 -27.83
CA SER A 121 23.92 -32.48 -27.80
C SER A 121 24.55 -33.81 -27.32
N ASN A 122 23.75 -34.83 -26.94
CA ASN A 122 24.28 -36.09 -26.38
C ASN A 122 24.00 -37.37 -27.22
N LEU A 123 23.56 -37.25 -28.48
CA LEU A 123 23.41 -38.43 -29.38
C LEU A 123 24.06 -38.23 -30.76
N GLY A 124 25.13 -37.45 -30.82
CA GLY A 124 25.83 -37.13 -32.06
C GLY A 124 27.34 -37.06 -31.92
N SER A 125 27.97 -38.08 -31.33
CA SER A 125 29.39 -38.35 -31.56
C SER A 125 29.65 -39.85 -31.42
N ILE A 126 29.73 -40.49 -32.60
CA ILE A 126 30.56 -41.63 -33.02
C ILE A 126 31.07 -42.56 -31.90
#